data_AF-A0A3M1H743-F1
#
_entry.id   AF-A0A3M1H743-F1
#
_cell.length_a   1.000
_cell.length_b   1.000
_cell.length_c   1.000
_cell.angle_alpha   90.00
_cell.angle_beta   90.00
_cell.angle_gamma   90.00
#
_symmetry.space_group_name_H-M   'P 1'
#
loop_
_entity.id
_entity.type
_entity.pdbx_description
1 polymer ?
#
loop_
_entity_poly.entity_id
_entity_poly.type
_entity_poly.pdbx_seq_one_letter_code
_entity_poly.pdbx_strand_id
1 'polypeptide(L)'
;MIRKRASQIAFAFLLLTGIVLVLHSSGQPSITGFAVKDSSQTGVLLESALNDNSVFSKAGVSNLCLIVENISYDVSKTSDVFVVSQSSGDCDGPLQEDLIIKFNSYEDFLGVVSDPTPLNIVRGRAGVHYYILPSRMVQTGGNVICDAEFKAKYCPVARSLTTEEELIRGDLTCCIDKLTPELEKLMEEHYASGTFVNEDSPVVHQPANNGFWMWIIGLFVGLLVIILISVITLRVMTKEQTKKSESNAESNGTIDQLKAYIEQTLAQGYSPEQIRAYLEGQGWSDAKLDEAFSAITKQESQSVYSPISIPEK
;
A
#
# COMPACT_ATOMS: atom_id res chain seq x y z
N MET A 1 -15.89 -20.38 -38.19
CA MET A 1 -16.58 -19.13 -37.77
C MET A 1 -16.86 -19.06 -36.26
N ILE A 2 -17.21 -20.18 -35.60
CA ILE A 2 -17.53 -20.23 -34.16
C ILE A 2 -16.35 -19.86 -33.23
N ARG A 3 -15.12 -20.30 -33.52
CA ARG A 3 -13.92 -19.94 -32.73
C ARG A 3 -13.64 -18.44 -32.65
N LYS A 4 -13.87 -17.68 -33.73
CA LYS A 4 -13.68 -16.22 -33.72
C LYS A 4 -14.68 -15.53 -32.79
N ARG A 5 -15.93 -16.02 -32.73
CA ARG A 5 -16.96 -15.47 -31.85
C ARG A 5 -16.69 -15.76 -30.37
N ALA A 6 -16.21 -16.96 -30.05
CA ALA A 6 -15.87 -17.33 -28.67
C ALA A 6 -14.71 -16.47 -28.11
N SER A 7 -13.68 -16.22 -28.92
CA SER A 7 -12.55 -15.35 -28.53
C SER A 7 -12.97 -13.89 -28.32
N GLN A 8 -13.85 -13.36 -29.18
CA GLN A 8 -14.36 -11.99 -29.04
C GLN A 8 -15.23 -11.81 -27.79
N ILE A 9 -16.06 -12.82 -27.45
CA ILE A 9 -16.88 -12.79 -26.22
C ILE A 9 -16.01 -12.85 -24.97
N ALA A 10 -14.98 -13.71 -24.95
CA ALA A 10 -14.06 -13.80 -23.81
C ALA A 10 -13.27 -12.50 -23.59
N PHE A 11 -12.81 -11.87 -24.68
CA PHE A 11 -12.12 -10.58 -24.60
C PHE A 11 -13.04 -9.46 -24.13
N ALA A 12 -14.28 -9.40 -24.62
CA ALA A 12 -15.26 -8.43 -24.16
C ALA A 12 -15.58 -8.60 -22.67
N PHE A 13 -15.70 -9.84 -22.18
CA PHE A 13 -15.96 -10.12 -20.77
C PHE A 13 -14.78 -9.71 -19.88
N LEU A 14 -13.54 -10.02 -20.28
CA LEU A 14 -12.34 -9.57 -19.55
C LEU A 14 -12.22 -8.05 -19.51
N LEU A 15 -12.52 -7.38 -20.62
CA LEU A 15 -12.47 -5.93 -20.72
C LEU A 15 -13.55 -5.27 -19.86
N LEU A 16 -14.77 -5.83 -19.83
CA LEU A 16 -15.85 -5.36 -18.96
C LEU A 16 -15.53 -5.59 -17.48
N THR A 17 -14.94 -6.74 -17.13
CA THR A 17 -14.52 -7.06 -15.76
C THR A 17 -13.38 -6.14 -15.31
N GLY A 18 -12.43 -5.84 -16.19
CA GLY A 18 -11.36 -4.88 -15.97
C GLY A 18 -11.90 -3.46 -15.74
N ILE A 19 -12.88 -3.01 -16.54
CA ILE A 19 -13.55 -1.71 -16.35
C ILE A 19 -14.31 -1.69 -15.02
N VAL A 20 -15.04 -2.74 -14.66
CA VAL A 20 -15.76 -2.81 -13.38
C VAL A 20 -14.79 -2.80 -12.19
N LEU A 21 -13.65 -3.48 -12.30
CA LEU A 21 -12.58 -3.44 -11.28
C LEU A 21 -11.92 -2.08 -11.18
N VAL A 22 -11.64 -1.41 -12.30
CA VAL A 22 -11.10 -0.04 -12.31
C VAL A 22 -12.10 0.93 -11.69
N LEU A 23 -13.37 0.84 -12.07
CA LEU A 23 -14.46 1.67 -11.54
C LEU A 23 -14.74 1.39 -10.04
N HIS A 24 -14.60 0.15 -9.58
CA HIS A 24 -14.67 -0.18 -8.15
C HIS A 24 -13.40 0.22 -7.38
N SER A 25 -12.23 0.24 -8.03
CA SER A 25 -10.98 0.70 -7.40
C SER A 25 -10.89 2.22 -7.30
N SER A 26 -11.59 2.96 -8.16
CA SER A 26 -11.62 4.43 -8.16
C SER A 26 -12.72 5.03 -7.28
N GLY A 27 -13.55 4.21 -6.65
CA GLY A 27 -14.64 4.66 -5.79
C GLY A 27 -14.63 3.89 -4.49
N GLN A 28 -13.90 4.38 -3.49
CA GLN A 28 -14.18 4.05 -2.09
C GLN A 28 -15.66 4.35 -1.85
N PRO A 29 -16.52 3.35 -1.57
CA PRO A 29 -17.86 3.66 -1.07
C PRO A 29 -17.67 4.14 0.37
N SER A 30 -17.77 5.46 0.56
CA SER A 30 -17.95 6.06 1.88
C SER A 30 -19.31 5.59 2.44
N ILE A 31 -19.34 4.39 3.01
CA ILE A 31 -20.46 3.90 3.80
C ILE A 31 -20.17 4.25 5.25
N THR A 32 -20.47 5.50 5.59
CA THR A 32 -21.47 5.87 6.59
C THR A 32 -21.83 7.31 6.31
N GLY A 33 -23.11 7.60 6.13
CA GLY A 33 -23.61 8.95 5.92
C GLY A 33 -23.33 9.83 7.13
N PHE A 34 -22.27 10.62 7.03
CA PHE A 34 -22.25 11.96 7.59
C PHE A 34 -22.11 12.89 6.40
N ALA A 35 -23.03 13.83 6.25
CA ALA A 35 -22.79 14.96 5.38
C ALA A 35 -21.45 15.55 5.83
N VAL A 36 -20.41 15.40 5.00
CA VAL A 36 -19.11 16.03 5.24
C VAL A 36 -19.43 17.51 5.37
N LYS A 37 -19.48 17.98 6.61
CA LYS A 37 -19.68 19.39 6.90
C LYS A 37 -18.55 20.10 6.19
N ASP A 38 -18.90 21.10 5.38
CA ASP A 38 -17.97 21.81 4.51
C ASP A 38 -16.68 22.11 5.28
N SER A 39 -15.55 21.51 4.86
CA SER A 39 -14.28 21.54 5.61
C SER A 39 -13.80 22.97 5.85
N SER A 40 -14.24 23.89 4.98
CA SER A 40 -14.02 25.33 5.09
C SER A 40 -14.67 25.94 6.34
N GLN A 41 -15.87 25.49 6.74
CA GLN A 41 -16.57 26.02 7.91
C GLN A 41 -15.88 25.63 9.21
N THR A 42 -15.36 24.41 9.30
CA THR A 42 -14.61 23.96 10.48
C THR A 42 -13.34 24.77 10.68
N GLY A 43 -12.61 25.08 9.60
CA GLY A 43 -11.43 25.95 9.66
C GLY A 43 -11.76 27.35 10.19
N VAL A 44 -12.82 27.99 9.67
CA VAL A 44 -13.25 29.33 10.12
C VAL A 44 -13.71 29.32 11.58
N LEU A 45 -14.48 28.31 11.99
CA LEU A 45 -14.92 28.17 13.39
C LEU A 45 -13.74 27.95 14.32
N LEU A 46 -12.77 27.14 13.90
CA LEU A 46 -11.54 26.89 14.64
C LEU A 46 -10.72 28.17 14.81
N GLU A 47 -10.53 28.93 13.73
CA GLU A 47 -9.81 30.19 13.76
C GLU A 47 -10.51 31.21 14.70
N SER A 48 -11.83 31.37 14.56
CA SER A 48 -12.61 32.26 15.44
C SER A 48 -12.43 31.85 16.90
N ALA A 49 -12.61 30.58 17.20
CA ALA A 49 -12.62 30.15 18.59
C ALA A 49 -11.23 30.12 19.24
N LEU A 50 -10.16 29.93 18.47
CA LEU A 50 -8.79 30.12 18.95
C LEU A 50 -8.49 31.61 19.25
N ASN A 51 -8.95 32.51 18.38
CA ASN A 51 -8.73 33.95 18.53
C ASN A 51 -9.60 34.56 19.65
N ASP A 52 -10.83 34.09 19.83
CA ASP A 52 -11.76 34.56 20.88
C ASP A 52 -11.37 34.05 22.28
N ASN A 53 -10.48 33.07 22.34
CA ASN A 53 -10.13 32.40 23.57
C ASN A 53 -8.92 33.04 24.24
N SER A 54 -9.18 33.66 25.40
CA SER A 54 -8.18 34.30 26.26
C SER A 54 -7.05 33.38 26.75
N VAL A 55 -7.24 32.06 26.67
CA VAL A 55 -6.23 31.06 26.97
C VAL A 55 -5.18 31.01 25.88
N PHE A 56 -5.63 30.80 24.64
CA PHE A 56 -4.76 30.63 23.48
C PHE A 56 -4.06 31.94 23.11
N SER A 57 -4.69 33.09 23.37
CA SER A 57 -4.05 34.40 23.17
C SER A 57 -2.80 34.62 24.02
N LYS A 58 -2.64 33.90 25.15
CA LYS A 58 -1.41 33.98 25.99
C LYS A 58 -0.27 33.08 25.52
N ALA A 59 -0.51 32.14 24.62
CA ALA A 59 0.54 31.26 24.10
C ALA A 59 1.58 32.03 23.30
N GLY A 60 2.84 31.63 23.35
CA GLY A 60 3.85 32.15 22.42
C GLY A 60 3.56 31.73 20.97
N VAL A 61 4.48 32.07 20.06
CA VAL A 61 4.47 31.53 18.68
C VAL A 61 4.41 30.02 18.76
N SER A 62 3.41 29.39 18.15
CA SER A 62 3.18 27.93 18.20
C SER A 62 2.71 27.38 16.87
N ASN A 63 3.17 26.18 16.53
CA ASN A 63 2.71 25.37 15.41
C ASN A 63 1.99 24.16 16.00
N LEU A 64 0.69 24.10 15.80
CA LEU A 64 -0.17 23.00 16.26
C LEU A 64 -0.79 22.36 15.03
N CYS A 65 -0.95 21.04 15.05
CA CYS A 65 -1.83 20.38 14.10
C CYS A 65 -3.04 19.81 14.82
N LEU A 66 -4.23 20.17 14.34
CA LEU A 66 -5.49 19.67 14.86
C LEU A 66 -6.12 18.72 13.84
N ILE A 67 -6.41 17.50 14.26
CA ILE A 67 -7.11 16.50 13.46
C ILE A 67 -8.53 16.40 14.01
N VAL A 68 -9.52 16.78 13.22
CA VAL A 68 -10.94 16.63 13.55
C VAL A 68 -11.53 15.63 12.56
N GLU A 69 -11.99 14.49 13.08
CA GLU A 69 -12.37 13.31 12.29
C GLU A 69 -11.18 12.80 11.45
N ASN A 70 -11.11 13.20 10.18
CA ASN A 70 -10.05 12.84 9.22
C ASN A 70 -9.56 14.07 8.44
N ILE A 71 -9.79 15.28 8.95
CA ILE A 71 -9.32 16.52 8.36
C ILE A 71 -8.31 17.14 9.31
N SER A 72 -7.11 17.38 8.78
CA SER A 72 -6.01 18.01 9.50
C SER A 72 -6.01 19.51 9.22
N TYR A 73 -5.76 20.29 10.26
CA TYR A 73 -5.65 21.74 10.22
C TYR A 73 -4.32 22.16 10.80
N ASP A 74 -3.53 22.88 10.01
CA ASP A 74 -2.30 23.51 10.46
C ASP A 74 -2.70 24.83 11.14
N VAL A 75 -2.32 24.96 12.40
CA VAL A 75 -2.63 26.10 13.25
C VAL A 75 -1.32 26.76 13.65
N SER A 76 -1.04 27.89 13.02
CA SER A 76 0.15 28.69 13.30
C SER A 76 -0.25 29.94 14.07
N LYS A 77 0.38 30.16 15.23
CA LYS A 77 0.25 31.42 15.97
C LYS A 77 1.40 32.35 15.62
N THR A 78 1.09 33.49 15.03
CA THR A 78 2.06 34.57 14.76
C THR A 78 1.68 35.79 15.59
N SER A 79 2.48 36.09 16.60
CA SER A 79 2.22 37.12 17.61
C SER A 79 0.89 36.87 18.34
N ASP A 80 -0.18 37.55 17.97
CA ASP A 80 -1.48 37.54 18.65
C ASP A 80 -2.61 36.90 17.84
N VAL A 81 -2.33 36.46 16.60
CA VAL A 81 -3.34 35.91 15.70
C VAL A 81 -3.03 34.45 15.39
N PHE A 82 -4.05 33.62 15.48
CA PHE A 82 -4.03 32.26 14.95
C PHE A 82 -4.42 32.28 13.49
N VAL A 83 -3.59 31.66 12.66
CA VAL A 83 -3.89 31.36 11.28
C VAL A 83 -4.17 29.87 11.19
N VAL A 84 -5.32 29.53 10.63
CA VAL A 84 -5.76 28.15 10.46
C VAL A 84 -5.85 27.85 8.97
N SER A 85 -5.11 26.86 8.51
CA SER A 85 -5.21 26.36 7.14
C SER A 85 -5.52 24.88 7.15
N GLN A 86 -6.37 24.44 6.22
CA GLN A 86 -6.54 23.00 6.01
C GLN A 86 -5.24 22.43 5.45
N SER A 87 -4.71 21.40 6.10
CA SER A 87 -3.49 20.72 5.64
C SER A 87 -3.77 19.92 4.38
N SER A 88 -2.75 19.80 3.52
CA SER A 88 -2.85 19.02 2.28
C SER A 88 -2.81 17.50 2.50
N GLY A 89 -2.52 17.06 3.72
CA GLY A 89 -2.47 15.67 4.14
C GLY A 89 -2.67 15.50 5.64
N ASP A 90 -2.08 14.44 6.20
CA ASP A 90 -1.89 14.34 7.65
C ASP A 90 -0.89 15.42 8.10
N CYS A 91 -0.90 15.77 9.39
CA CYS A 91 0.05 16.71 9.98
C CYS A 91 1.49 16.48 9.49
N ASP A 92 2.27 17.55 9.32
CA ASP A 92 3.66 17.51 8.81
C ASP A 92 4.62 16.64 9.66
N GLY A 93 4.15 16.23 10.84
CA GLY A 93 4.73 15.17 11.64
C GLY A 93 5.43 15.69 12.89
N PRO A 94 6.00 14.77 13.68
CA PRO A 94 6.43 15.07 15.04
C PRO A 94 7.69 15.94 15.14
N LEU A 95 8.32 16.28 14.01
CA LEU A 95 9.49 17.17 14.00
C LEU A 95 9.13 18.62 13.67
N GLN A 96 7.96 18.86 13.08
CA GLN A 96 7.52 20.19 12.63
C GLN A 96 6.49 20.80 13.59
N GLU A 97 5.61 19.95 14.14
CA GLU A 97 4.53 20.39 15.02
C GLU A 97 4.96 20.37 16.48
N ASP A 98 4.65 21.43 17.21
CA ASP A 98 4.86 21.47 18.66
C ASP A 98 3.94 20.46 19.35
N LEU A 99 2.69 20.44 18.92
CA LEU A 99 1.62 19.59 19.45
C LEU A 99 0.75 19.10 18.30
N ILE A 100 0.38 17.82 18.35
CA ILE A 100 -0.60 17.22 17.45
C ILE A 100 -1.77 16.72 18.29
N ILE A 101 -2.97 17.24 18.03
CA ILE A 101 -4.17 16.89 18.80
C ILE A 101 -5.19 16.27 17.85
N LYS A 102 -5.63 15.05 18.14
CA LYS A 102 -6.68 14.36 17.38
C LYS A 102 -7.96 14.26 18.19
N PHE A 103 -9.01 14.93 17.75
CA PHE A 103 -10.35 14.80 18.31
C PHE A 103 -11.04 13.54 17.80
N ASN A 104 -11.80 12.90 18.68
CA ASN A 104 -12.54 11.68 18.35
C ASN A 104 -13.73 11.96 17.43
N SER A 105 -14.35 13.13 17.57
CA SER A 105 -15.48 13.60 16.78
C SER A 105 -15.48 15.12 16.64
N TYR A 106 -16.31 15.65 15.74
CA TYR A 106 -16.54 17.08 15.64
C TYR A 106 -17.25 17.65 16.89
N GLU A 107 -18.12 16.88 17.53
CA GLU A 107 -18.78 17.25 18.78
C GLU A 107 -17.79 17.39 19.94
N ASP A 108 -16.81 16.49 20.04
CA ASP A 108 -15.75 16.57 21.05
C ASP A 108 -14.89 17.82 20.85
N PHE A 109 -14.57 18.13 19.59
CA PHE A 109 -13.91 19.37 19.22
C PHE A 109 -14.72 20.60 19.68
N LEU A 110 -16.00 20.67 19.32
CA LEU A 110 -16.87 21.78 19.74
C LEU A 110 -16.99 21.88 21.26
N GLY A 111 -17.04 20.75 21.97
CA GLY A 111 -17.11 20.73 23.43
C GLY A 111 -15.89 21.38 24.07
N VAL A 112 -14.68 21.00 23.65
CA VAL A 112 -13.43 21.57 24.18
C VAL A 112 -13.28 23.05 23.81
N VAL A 113 -13.66 23.41 22.58
CA VAL A 113 -13.55 24.80 22.11
C VAL A 113 -14.56 25.72 22.79
N SER A 114 -15.77 25.23 23.06
CA SER A 114 -16.83 26.03 23.71
C SER A 114 -16.60 26.22 25.21
N ASP A 115 -15.84 25.32 25.84
CA ASP A 115 -15.45 25.41 27.25
C ASP A 115 -13.96 25.03 27.42
N PRO A 116 -13.05 25.98 27.11
CA PRO A 116 -11.61 25.77 27.14
C PRO A 116 -11.03 25.87 28.56
N THR A 117 -11.81 25.51 29.57
CA THR A 117 -11.29 25.43 30.93
C THR A 117 -10.17 24.40 30.97
N PRO A 118 -9.10 24.64 31.74
CA PRO A 118 -8.02 23.68 31.84
C PRO A 118 -8.48 22.33 32.39
N LEU A 119 -9.54 22.29 33.19
CA LEU A 119 -10.15 21.02 33.61
C LEU A 119 -10.66 20.21 32.42
N ASN A 120 -11.32 20.85 31.44
CA ASN A 120 -11.78 20.18 30.22
C ASN A 120 -10.62 19.81 29.30
N ILE A 121 -9.59 20.65 29.23
CA ILE A 121 -8.36 20.33 28.50
C ILE A 121 -7.72 19.10 29.14
N VAL A 122 -7.39 19.13 30.44
CA VAL A 122 -6.74 18.02 31.15
C VAL A 122 -7.58 16.73 31.09
N ARG A 123 -8.89 16.80 31.31
CA ARG A 123 -9.76 15.61 31.27
C ARG A 123 -9.94 15.03 29.87
N GLY A 124 -10.00 15.89 28.84
CA GLY A 124 -10.16 15.43 27.46
C GLY A 124 -8.96 14.61 26.97
N ARG A 125 -7.79 14.83 27.58
CA ARG A 125 -6.51 14.18 27.29
C ARG A 125 -6.49 12.67 27.57
N ALA A 126 -7.39 12.17 28.42
CA ALA A 126 -7.49 10.74 28.75
C ALA A 126 -8.13 9.88 27.63
N GLY A 127 -8.09 10.35 26.37
CA GLY A 127 -8.67 9.67 25.22
C GLY A 127 -10.20 9.75 25.12
N VAL A 128 -10.86 10.44 26.07
CA VAL A 128 -12.32 10.57 26.11
C VAL A 128 -12.81 11.44 24.95
N HIS A 129 -12.20 12.61 24.78
CA HIS A 129 -12.60 13.59 23.75
C HIS A 129 -11.54 13.72 22.66
N TYR A 130 -10.26 13.58 23.02
CA TYR A 130 -9.16 13.71 22.08
C TYR A 130 -7.91 12.96 22.57
N TYR A 131 -6.97 12.77 21.64
CA TYR A 131 -5.64 12.24 21.90
C TYR A 131 -4.60 13.31 21.61
N ILE A 132 -3.56 13.38 22.43
CA ILE A 132 -2.34 14.09 22.06
C ILE A 132 -1.39 13.08 21.44
N LEU A 133 -1.09 13.27 20.17
CA LEU A 133 -0.20 12.40 19.42
C LEU A 133 1.26 12.81 19.64
N PRO A 134 2.22 11.88 19.43
CA PRO A 134 3.64 12.21 19.47
C PRO A 134 3.96 13.40 18.57
N SER A 135 4.72 14.35 19.10
CA SER A 135 5.06 15.62 18.45
C SER A 135 6.41 16.14 18.96
N ARG A 136 6.82 17.33 18.54
CA ARG A 136 8.14 17.87 18.92
C ARG A 136 8.26 18.07 20.43
N MET A 137 7.15 18.30 21.10
CA MET A 137 7.09 18.54 22.55
C MET A 137 6.33 17.46 23.32
N VAL A 138 5.94 16.37 22.66
CA VAL A 138 5.20 15.26 23.30
C VAL A 138 5.77 13.93 22.85
N GLN A 139 6.23 13.16 23.82
CA GLN A 139 6.74 11.81 23.61
C GLN A 139 5.62 10.82 23.28
N THR A 140 6.01 9.64 22.83
CA THR A 140 5.11 8.49 22.79
C THR A 140 4.50 8.25 24.18
N GLY A 141 3.20 7.93 24.22
CA GLY A 141 2.44 7.84 25.47
C GLY A 141 1.81 9.16 25.93
N GLY A 142 2.10 10.28 25.26
CA GLY A 142 1.44 11.55 25.53
C GLY A 142 2.14 12.42 26.57
N ASN A 143 3.33 12.04 27.04
CA ASN A 143 4.10 12.79 28.04
C ASN A 143 4.79 14.00 27.42
N VAL A 144 4.75 15.16 28.08
CA VAL A 144 5.43 16.37 27.57
C VAL A 144 6.94 16.28 27.72
N ILE A 145 7.67 16.74 26.70
CA ILE A 145 9.13 16.91 26.75
C ILE A 145 9.40 18.23 27.47
N CYS A 146 9.72 18.14 28.75
CA CYS A 146 9.92 19.29 29.63
C CYS A 146 11.29 19.98 29.47
N ASP A 147 11.65 20.33 28.23
CA ASP A 147 12.85 21.09 27.91
C ASP A 147 12.67 22.60 28.14
N ALA A 148 13.72 23.37 27.88
CA ALA A 148 13.69 24.82 28.06
C ALA A 148 12.73 25.53 27.09
N GLU A 149 12.55 25.00 25.87
CA GLU A 149 11.67 25.59 24.85
C GLU A 149 10.20 25.41 25.25
N PHE A 150 9.80 24.20 25.62
CA PHE A 150 8.45 23.91 26.12
C PHE A 150 8.12 24.77 27.33
N LYS A 151 9.04 24.83 28.32
CA LYS A 151 8.84 25.63 29.53
C LYS A 151 8.65 27.11 29.23
N ALA A 152 9.44 27.67 28.33
CA ALA A 152 9.33 29.07 27.96
C ALA A 152 7.99 29.37 27.25
N LYS A 153 7.53 28.44 26.41
CA LYS A 153 6.40 28.66 25.50
C LYS A 153 5.03 28.33 26.10
N TYR A 154 4.94 27.26 26.89
CA TYR A 154 3.65 26.71 27.35
C TYR A 154 3.42 26.85 28.86
N CYS A 155 4.46 26.84 29.70
CA CYS A 155 4.24 26.91 31.15
C CYS A 155 3.65 28.24 31.66
N PRO A 156 3.94 29.42 31.08
CA PRO A 156 3.24 30.65 31.46
C PRO A 156 1.73 30.56 31.21
N VAL A 157 1.34 29.97 30.07
CA VAL A 157 -0.08 29.75 29.74
C VAL A 157 -0.67 28.77 30.72
N ALA A 158 -0.09 27.57 30.86
CA ALA A 158 -0.63 26.51 31.71
C ALA A 158 -0.88 26.99 33.14
N ARG A 159 0.09 27.67 33.76
CA ARG A 159 -0.05 28.27 35.09
C ARG A 159 -1.12 29.36 35.18
N SER A 160 -1.39 30.07 34.07
CA SER A 160 -2.40 31.12 34.05
C SER A 160 -3.83 30.57 33.97
N LEU A 161 -3.99 29.28 33.66
CA LEU A 161 -5.28 28.65 33.51
C LEU A 161 -5.69 27.89 34.76
N THR A 162 -4.74 27.17 35.34
CA THR A 162 -5.02 26.00 36.17
C THR A 162 -4.22 26.06 37.47
N THR A 163 -4.61 25.28 38.47
CA THR A 163 -3.88 25.21 39.74
C THR A 163 -2.67 24.29 39.65
N GLU A 164 -1.74 24.35 40.60
CA GLU A 164 -0.58 23.46 40.64
C GLU A 164 -1.00 21.97 40.77
N GLU A 165 -2.10 21.69 41.48
CA GLU A 165 -2.66 20.33 41.56
C GLU A 165 -3.17 19.83 40.21
N GLU A 166 -3.78 20.70 39.41
CA GLU A 166 -4.25 20.38 38.07
C GLU A 166 -3.08 20.22 37.07
N LEU A 167 -2.00 21.01 37.23
CA LEU A 167 -0.77 20.80 36.48
C LEU A 167 -0.17 19.42 36.76
N ILE A 168 -0.15 18.97 38.01
CA ILE A 168 0.30 17.60 38.37
C ILE A 168 -0.56 16.56 37.67
N ARG A 169 -1.90 16.67 37.80
CA ARG A 169 -2.85 15.72 37.18
C ARG A 169 -2.77 15.71 35.65
N GLY A 170 -2.36 16.82 35.05
CA GLY A 170 -2.17 16.96 33.62
C GLY A 170 -0.77 16.60 33.12
N ASP A 171 0.09 16.01 33.95
CA ASP A 171 1.49 15.70 33.63
C ASP A 171 2.33 16.91 33.20
N LEU A 172 2.01 18.09 33.73
CA LEU A 172 2.70 19.37 33.50
C LEU A 172 3.49 19.81 34.74
N THR A 173 4.02 18.85 35.51
CA THR A 173 4.79 19.09 36.75
C THR A 173 5.99 19.99 36.51
N CYS A 174 6.58 19.98 35.31
CA CYS A 174 7.69 20.84 34.95
C CYS A 174 7.35 22.33 34.77
N CYS A 175 6.07 22.68 34.85
CA CYS A 175 5.58 24.05 34.90
C CYS A 175 5.41 24.58 36.33
N ILE A 176 5.73 23.78 37.35
CA ILE A 176 5.67 24.17 38.76
C ILE A 176 7.06 24.62 39.20
N ASP A 177 7.18 25.87 39.68
CA ASP A 177 8.48 26.44 40.07
C ASP A 177 9.02 25.82 41.36
N LYS A 178 8.14 25.47 42.29
CA LYS A 178 8.49 24.91 43.60
C LYS A 178 7.41 23.96 44.08
N LEU A 179 7.75 22.68 44.27
CA LEU A 179 6.84 21.75 44.92
C LEU A 179 6.83 21.98 46.43
N THR A 180 5.63 22.07 47.00
CA THR A 180 5.41 21.96 48.44
C THR A 180 5.35 20.47 48.83
N PRO A 181 5.55 20.10 50.11
CA PRO A 181 5.42 18.70 50.53
C PRO A 181 4.04 18.08 50.20
N GLU A 182 2.99 18.91 50.18
CA GLU A 182 1.64 18.48 49.81
C GLU A 182 1.55 18.15 48.31
N LEU A 183 2.17 18.98 47.46
CA LEU A 183 2.25 18.75 46.02
C LEU A 183 3.19 17.60 45.66
N GLU A 184 4.30 17.41 46.38
CA GLU A 184 5.18 16.24 46.22
C GLU A 184 4.40 14.96 46.47
N LYS A 185 3.61 14.91 47.55
CA LYS A 185 2.76 13.77 47.85
C LYS A 185 1.70 13.53 46.77
N LEU A 186 1.04 14.58 46.28
CA LEU A 186 0.07 14.46 45.20
C LEU A 186 0.70 13.94 43.90
N MET A 187 1.92 14.39 43.60
CA MET A 187 2.69 13.94 42.45
C MET A 187 3.09 12.46 42.58
N GLU A 188 3.54 12.02 43.76
CA GLU A 188 3.80 10.61 44.05
C GLU A 188 2.53 9.74 43.89
N GLU A 189 1.39 10.20 44.42
CA GLU A 189 0.10 9.52 44.29
C GLU A 189 -0.34 9.42 42.81
N HIS A 190 -0.18 10.50 42.04
CA HIS A 190 -0.50 10.53 40.61
C HIS A 190 0.34 9.51 39.81
N TYR A 191 1.66 9.50 39.98
CA TYR A 191 2.53 8.54 39.30
C TYR A 191 2.34 7.10 39.78
N ALA A 192 2.00 6.89 41.05
CA ALA A 192 1.70 5.55 41.59
C ALA A 192 0.37 4.97 41.10
N SER A 193 -0.58 5.82 40.68
CA SER A 193 -1.92 5.38 40.26
C SER A 193 -1.94 4.63 38.92
N GLY A 194 -0.84 4.65 38.16
CA GLY A 194 -0.74 3.97 36.87
C GLY A 194 -1.58 4.60 35.75
N THR A 195 -2.19 5.77 35.98
CA THR A 195 -2.75 6.60 34.90
C THR A 195 -1.67 7.22 34.02
N PHE A 196 -0.42 7.21 34.49
CA PHE A 196 0.74 7.59 33.70
C PHE A 196 1.09 6.47 32.71
N VAL A 197 0.99 6.79 31.42
CA VAL A 197 1.40 5.90 30.34
C VAL A 197 2.93 5.86 30.35
N ASN A 198 3.52 4.87 31.03
CA ASN A 198 4.95 4.60 30.92
C ASN A 198 5.31 4.33 29.44
N GLU A 199 6.54 4.69 29.03
CA GLU A 199 7.07 4.50 27.66
C GLU A 199 6.83 3.07 27.10
N ASP A 200 6.68 2.06 27.98
CA ASP A 200 6.42 0.66 27.63
C ASP A 200 4.94 0.32 27.36
N SER A 201 4.03 1.28 27.49
CA SER A 201 2.62 1.07 27.17
C SER A 201 2.50 0.79 25.67
N PRO A 202 1.66 -0.19 25.26
CA PRO A 202 1.59 -0.62 23.88
C PRO A 202 1.32 0.60 23.00
N VAL A 203 2.26 0.86 22.09
CA VAL A 203 2.12 1.88 21.06
C VAL A 203 0.73 1.69 20.48
N VAL A 204 -0.14 2.70 20.66
CA VAL A 204 -1.42 2.72 19.97
C VAL A 204 -1.06 2.80 18.50
N HIS A 205 -0.97 1.63 17.87
CA HIS A 205 -0.81 1.53 16.44
C HIS A 205 -2.01 2.26 15.87
N GLN A 206 -1.78 3.44 15.29
CA GLN A 206 -2.77 4.07 14.43
C GLN A 206 -3.33 2.96 13.54
N PRO A 207 -4.67 2.83 13.43
CA PRO A 207 -5.28 1.72 12.72
C PRO A 207 -4.59 1.63 11.37
N ALA A 208 -3.80 0.56 11.18
CA ALA A 208 -2.93 0.41 10.04
C ALA A 208 -3.79 0.67 8.81
N ASN A 209 -3.48 1.73 8.05
CA ASN A 209 -4.32 2.20 6.95
C ASN A 209 -4.85 0.99 6.15
N ASN A 210 -6.12 0.65 6.39
CA ASN A 210 -6.72 -0.61 5.92
C ASN A 210 -6.71 -0.68 4.38
N GLY A 211 -6.47 0.45 3.71
CA GLY A 211 -6.27 0.54 2.28
C GLY A 211 -5.11 -0.34 1.77
N PHE A 212 -4.01 -0.47 2.53
CA PHE A 212 -2.87 -1.27 2.09
C PHE A 212 -3.20 -2.77 2.02
N TRP A 213 -3.87 -3.29 3.06
CA TRP A 213 -4.30 -4.69 3.09
C TRP A 213 -5.38 -5.00 2.06
N MET A 214 -6.31 -4.07 1.83
CA MET A 214 -7.30 -4.22 0.75
C MET A 214 -6.66 -4.31 -0.63
N TRP A 215 -5.59 -3.56 -0.90
CA TRP A 215 -4.86 -3.63 -2.16
C TRP A 215 -4.14 -4.98 -2.34
N ILE A 216 -3.49 -5.48 -1.28
CA ILE A 216 -2.84 -6.80 -1.29
C ILE A 216 -3.85 -7.92 -1.57
N ILE A 217 -4.99 -7.92 -0.87
CA ILE A 217 -6.05 -8.92 -1.07
C ILE A 217 -6.57 -8.85 -2.52
N GLY A 218 -6.77 -7.65 -3.06
CA GLY A 218 -7.16 -7.44 -4.46
C GLY A 218 -6.16 -8.06 -5.45
N LEU A 219 -4.86 -7.88 -5.21
CA LEU A 219 -3.79 -8.49 -6.02
C LEU A 219 -3.83 -10.02 -6.00
N PHE A 220 -3.97 -10.63 -4.82
CA PHE A 220 -4.04 -12.09 -4.69
C PHE A 220 -5.26 -12.68 -5.40
N VAL A 221 -6.44 -12.05 -5.26
CA VAL A 221 -7.66 -12.49 -5.94
C VAL A 221 -7.51 -12.36 -7.46
N GLY A 222 -6.95 -11.25 -7.94
CA GLY A 222 -6.67 -11.06 -9.37
C GLY A 222 -5.73 -12.13 -9.94
N LEU A 223 -4.67 -12.46 -9.21
CA LEU A 223 -3.68 -13.45 -9.62
C LEU A 223 -4.29 -14.87 -9.66
N LEU A 224 -5.14 -15.23 -8.70
CA LEU A 224 -5.89 -16.50 -8.70
C LEU A 224 -6.81 -16.66 -9.91
N VAL A 225 -7.50 -15.59 -10.32
CA VAL A 225 -8.37 -15.61 -11.51
C VAL A 225 -7.55 -15.83 -12.78
N ILE A 226 -6.40 -15.18 -12.92
CA ILE A 226 -5.49 -15.37 -14.08
C ILE A 226 -4.99 -16.81 -14.16
N ILE A 227 -4.62 -17.41 -13.03
CA ILE A 227 -4.20 -18.82 -12.97
C ILE A 227 -5.35 -19.74 -13.43
N LEU A 228 -6.57 -19.53 -12.92
CA LEU A 228 -7.74 -20.34 -13.30
C LEU A 228 -8.03 -20.26 -14.82
N ILE A 229 -8.00 -19.06 -15.40
CA ILE A 229 -8.19 -18.87 -16.85
C ILE A 229 -7.09 -19.59 -17.65
N SER A 230 -5.85 -19.52 -17.18
CA SER A 230 -4.70 -20.20 -17.81
C SER A 230 -4.86 -21.72 -17.79
N VAL A 231 -5.32 -22.29 -16.68
CA VAL A 231 -5.58 -23.74 -16.58
C VAL A 231 -6.73 -24.18 -17.49
N ILE A 232 -7.81 -23.40 -17.56
CA ILE A 232 -8.97 -23.70 -18.43
C ILE A 232 -8.56 -23.66 -19.90
N THR A 233 -7.80 -22.65 -20.32
CA THR A 233 -7.32 -22.53 -21.71
C THR A 233 -6.37 -23.67 -22.10
N LEU A 234 -5.46 -24.08 -21.20
CA LEU A 234 -4.58 -25.24 -21.43
C LEU A 234 -5.38 -26.55 -21.60
N ARG A 235 -6.40 -26.77 -20.76
CA ARG A 235 -7.29 -27.94 -20.83
C ARG A 235 -8.09 -28.00 -22.13
N VAL A 236 -8.52 -26.85 -22.64
CA VAL A 236 -9.25 -26.78 -23.93
C VAL A 236 -8.31 -27.09 -25.10
N MET A 237 -7.09 -26.55 -25.11
CA MET A 237 -6.14 -26.81 -26.21
C MET A 237 -5.64 -28.26 -26.23
N THR A 238 -5.39 -28.86 -25.06
CA THR A 238 -4.95 -30.27 -24.97
C THR A 238 -6.02 -31.25 -25.45
N LYS A 239 -7.32 -30.97 -25.20
CA LYS A 239 -8.44 -31.79 -25.73
C LYS A 239 -8.57 -31.74 -27.25
N GLU A 240 -8.14 -30.66 -27.90
CA GLU A 240 -8.19 -30.56 -29.36
C GLU A 240 -7.04 -31.29 -30.04
N GLN A 241 -5.88 -31.39 -29.38
CA GLN A 241 -4.74 -32.12 -29.93
C GLN A 241 -4.93 -33.65 -29.85
N THR A 242 -5.59 -34.18 -28.82
CA THR A 242 -5.89 -35.61 -28.75
C THR A 242 -6.92 -36.03 -29.81
N LYS A 243 -7.96 -35.22 -30.06
CA LYS A 243 -8.92 -35.47 -31.15
C LYS A 243 -8.32 -35.41 -32.55
N LYS A 244 -7.25 -34.61 -32.75
CA LYS A 244 -6.55 -34.54 -34.03
C LYS A 244 -5.47 -35.61 -34.20
N SER A 245 -5.02 -36.20 -33.09
CA SER A 245 -4.04 -37.30 -33.11
C SER A 245 -4.70 -38.66 -33.35
N GLU A 246 -5.95 -38.87 -32.91
CA GLU A 246 -6.70 -40.11 -33.22
C GLU A 246 -7.19 -40.20 -34.68
N SER A 247 -7.28 -39.08 -35.42
CA SER A 247 -7.66 -39.14 -36.86
C SER A 247 -6.45 -39.21 -37.82
N ASN A 248 -5.23 -39.23 -37.31
CA ASN A 248 -4.00 -39.30 -38.11
C ASN A 248 -3.04 -40.43 -37.69
N ALA A 249 -3.45 -41.31 -36.77
CA ALA A 249 -2.70 -42.52 -36.41
C ALA A 249 -2.65 -43.58 -37.53
N GLU A 250 -3.10 -43.25 -38.75
CA GLU A 250 -2.98 -44.09 -39.94
C GLU A 250 -2.51 -43.28 -41.16
N SER A 251 -1.65 -42.27 -40.95
CA SER A 251 -0.91 -41.66 -42.06
C SER A 251 0.48 -41.27 -41.59
N ASN A 252 1.40 -42.23 -41.75
CA ASN A 252 2.76 -42.02 -42.24
C ASN A 252 3.20 -40.56 -42.24
N GLY A 253 4.01 -40.16 -41.24
CA GLY A 253 4.88 -39.00 -41.40
C GLY A 253 5.54 -39.10 -42.78
N THR A 254 5.38 -38.07 -43.60
CA THR A 254 5.82 -38.10 -44.98
C THR A 254 7.33 -38.33 -45.01
N ILE A 255 7.80 -39.18 -45.94
CA ILE A 255 9.22 -39.46 -46.18
C ILE A 255 10.06 -38.16 -46.20
N ASP A 256 9.47 -37.03 -46.62
CA ASP A 256 10.12 -35.71 -46.65
C ASP A 256 10.44 -35.14 -45.26
N GLN A 257 9.60 -35.34 -44.25
CA GLN A 257 9.89 -34.91 -42.88
C GLN A 257 11.03 -35.73 -42.27
N LEU A 258 11.06 -37.02 -42.60
CA LEU A 258 12.13 -37.93 -42.19
C LEU A 258 13.47 -37.52 -42.80
N LYS A 259 13.49 -37.18 -44.10
CA LYS A 259 14.69 -36.68 -44.79
C LYS A 259 15.23 -35.39 -44.16
N ALA A 260 14.37 -34.40 -43.95
CA ALA A 260 14.77 -33.11 -43.38
C ALA A 260 15.39 -33.28 -41.98
N TYR A 261 14.85 -34.19 -41.17
CA TYR A 261 15.42 -34.50 -39.87
C TYR A 261 16.78 -35.19 -39.97
N ILE A 262 16.92 -36.19 -40.86
CA ILE A 262 18.20 -36.89 -41.07
C ILE A 262 19.28 -35.90 -41.54
N GLU A 263 18.98 -35.06 -42.53
CA GLU A 263 19.92 -34.03 -43.03
C GLU A 263 20.33 -33.05 -41.92
N GLN A 264 19.37 -32.53 -41.14
CA GLN A 264 19.65 -31.62 -40.04
C GLN A 264 20.53 -32.26 -38.97
N THR A 265 20.33 -33.55 -38.69
CA THR A 265 21.05 -34.27 -37.63
C THR A 265 22.44 -34.69 -38.10
N LEU A 266 22.61 -35.04 -39.39
CA LEU A 266 23.93 -35.21 -40.01
C LEU A 266 24.75 -33.92 -39.96
N ALA A 267 24.12 -32.76 -40.23
CA ALA A 267 24.78 -31.45 -40.14
C ALA A 267 25.24 -31.10 -38.71
N GLN A 268 24.66 -31.73 -37.68
CA GLN A 268 25.08 -31.59 -36.28
C GLN A 268 26.21 -32.55 -35.89
N GLY A 269 26.67 -33.42 -36.80
CA GLY A 269 27.81 -34.32 -36.61
C GLY A 269 27.46 -35.70 -36.04
N TYR A 270 26.18 -36.07 -36.00
CA TYR A 270 25.78 -37.43 -35.62
C TYR A 270 26.06 -38.43 -36.75
N SER A 271 26.41 -39.67 -36.39
CA SER A 271 26.62 -40.72 -37.38
C SER A 271 25.28 -41.29 -37.90
N PRO A 272 25.22 -41.78 -39.14
CA PRO A 272 24.01 -42.42 -39.69
C PRO A 272 23.44 -43.53 -38.81
N GLU A 273 24.30 -44.31 -38.15
CA GLU A 273 23.91 -45.42 -37.27
C GLU A 273 23.22 -44.92 -35.99
N GLN A 274 23.70 -43.80 -35.42
CA GLN A 274 23.08 -43.17 -34.25
C GLN A 274 21.69 -42.63 -34.59
N ILE A 275 21.56 -41.99 -35.76
CA ILE A 275 20.29 -41.46 -36.26
C ILE A 275 19.30 -42.60 -36.53
N ARG A 276 19.76 -43.70 -37.15
CA ARG A 276 18.96 -44.89 -37.43
C ARG A 276 18.44 -45.52 -36.14
N ALA A 277 19.31 -45.80 -35.17
CA ALA A 277 18.92 -46.41 -33.89
C ALA A 277 17.91 -45.55 -33.11
N TYR A 278 18.05 -44.22 -33.14
CA TYR A 278 17.10 -43.30 -32.53
C TYR A 278 15.72 -43.37 -33.21
N LEU A 279 15.69 -43.34 -34.55
CA LEU A 279 14.44 -43.34 -35.32
C LEU A 279 13.71 -44.69 -35.26
N GLU A 280 14.44 -45.81 -35.22
CA GLU A 280 13.88 -47.13 -34.92
C GLU A 280 13.21 -47.14 -33.53
N GLY A 281 13.86 -46.53 -32.53
CA GLY A 281 13.30 -46.33 -31.19
C GLY A 281 12.04 -45.45 -31.16
N GLN A 282 11.82 -44.62 -32.19
CA GLN A 282 10.59 -43.82 -32.38
C GLN A 282 9.52 -44.55 -33.22
N GLY A 283 9.76 -45.81 -33.62
CA GLY A 283 8.80 -46.63 -34.35
C GLY A 283 8.82 -46.48 -35.87
N TRP A 284 9.89 -45.92 -36.45
CA TRP A 284 10.07 -45.92 -37.90
C TRP A 284 10.50 -47.29 -38.41
N SER A 285 9.93 -47.74 -39.53
CA SER A 285 10.29 -49.03 -40.13
C SER A 285 11.56 -48.95 -40.97
N ASP A 286 12.40 -49.98 -40.93
CA ASP A 286 13.67 -50.09 -41.66
C ASP A 286 13.55 -49.70 -43.13
N ALA A 287 12.50 -50.17 -43.81
CA ALA A 287 12.26 -49.86 -45.23
C ALA A 287 12.14 -48.35 -45.52
N LYS A 288 11.56 -47.57 -44.60
CA LYS A 288 11.43 -46.10 -44.76
C LYS A 288 12.72 -45.39 -44.42
N LEU A 289 13.47 -45.92 -43.46
CA LEU A 289 14.79 -45.41 -43.11
C LEU A 289 15.75 -45.61 -44.29
N ASP A 290 15.77 -46.81 -44.88
CA ASP A 290 16.56 -47.12 -46.07
C ASP A 290 16.18 -46.22 -47.27
N GLU A 291 14.89 -45.99 -47.50
CA GLU A 291 14.40 -45.07 -48.53
C GLU A 291 14.88 -43.63 -48.27
N ALA A 292 14.80 -43.14 -47.04
CA ALA A 292 15.22 -41.79 -46.70
C ALA A 292 16.75 -41.60 -46.79
N PHE A 293 17.53 -42.55 -46.25
CA PHE A 293 19.00 -42.49 -46.32
C PHE A 293 19.50 -42.60 -47.76
N SER A 294 18.94 -43.50 -48.58
CA SER A 294 19.35 -43.66 -49.98
C SER A 294 19.07 -42.42 -50.83
N ALA A 295 17.97 -41.71 -50.56
CA ALA A 295 17.65 -40.45 -51.23
C ALA A 295 18.69 -39.35 -50.95
N ILE A 296 19.17 -39.24 -49.71
CA ILE A 296 20.17 -38.25 -49.30
C ILE A 296 21.53 -38.58 -49.95
N THR A 297 21.97 -39.84 -49.90
CA THR A 297 23.23 -40.27 -50.54
C THR A 297 23.23 -40.02 -52.05
N LYS A 298 22.07 -40.19 -52.71
CA LYS A 298 21.92 -39.92 -54.14
C LYS A 298 22.10 -38.43 -54.47
N GLN A 299 21.64 -37.52 -53.62
CA GLN A 299 21.81 -36.08 -53.83
C GLN A 299 23.27 -35.63 -53.69
N GLU A 300 24.02 -36.18 -52.72
CA GLU A 300 25.45 -35.86 -52.57
C GLU A 300 26.28 -36.29 -53.79
N SER A 301 25.96 -37.45 -54.37
CA SER A 301 26.66 -37.94 -55.57
C SER A 301 26.47 -37.07 -56.82
N GLN A 302 25.39 -36.27 -56.88
CA GLN A 302 25.10 -35.38 -58.03
C GLN A 302 25.70 -33.97 -57.86
N SER A 303 26.00 -33.55 -56.62
CA SER A 303 26.55 -32.22 -56.31
C SER A 303 28.04 -32.07 -56.71
N VAL A 304 28.79 -33.18 -56.81
CA VAL A 304 30.26 -33.15 -56.96
C VAL A 304 30.73 -32.98 -58.42
N TYR A 305 29.85 -33.11 -59.42
CA TYR A 305 30.19 -32.95 -60.84
C TYR A 305 29.66 -31.61 -61.42
N SER A 306 30.12 -30.49 -60.88
CA SER A 306 30.10 -29.21 -61.62
C SER A 306 31.49 -28.96 -62.20
N PRO A 307 31.69 -29.10 -63.54
CA PRO A 307 32.96 -28.78 -64.16
C PRO A 307 33.27 -27.30 -63.94
N ILE A 308 34.41 -27.02 -63.32
CA ILE A 308 34.95 -25.68 -63.14
C ILE A 308 35.14 -25.07 -64.53
N SER A 309 34.25 -24.16 -64.94
CA SER A 309 34.42 -23.37 -66.15
C SER A 309 35.57 -22.37 -65.91
N ILE A 310 36.69 -22.62 -66.57
CA ILE A 310 37.82 -21.70 -66.60
C ILE A 310 37.40 -20.48 -67.45
N PRO A 311 37.44 -19.25 -66.94
CA PRO A 311 37.10 -18.08 -67.73
C PRO A 311 38.15 -17.86 -68.83
N GLU A 312 37.68 -17.76 -70.08
CA GLU A 312 38.49 -17.44 -71.25
C GLU A 312 38.88 -15.95 -71.21
N LYS A 313 40.16 -15.67 -71.53
CA LYS A 313 40.82 -14.37 -71.38
C LYS A 313 40.51 -13.42 -72.54
#